data_AF-A0A9X3K5F9-F1
#
_entry.id   AF-A0A9X3K5F9-F1
#
_cell.length_a   1.000
_cell.length_b   1.000
_cell.length_c   1.000
_cell.angle_alpha   90.00
_cell.angle_beta   90.00
_cell.angle_gamma   90.00
#
_symmetry.space_group_name_H-M   'P 1'
#
loop_
_entity.id
_entity.type
_entity.pdbx_description
1 polymer ?
#
loop_
_entity_poly.entity_id
_entity_poly.type
_entity_poly.pdbx_seq_one_letter_code
_entity_poly.pdbx_strand_id
1 'polypeptide(L)'
;MKRAEIILTSLVVIAMTMNYLKLPFNGVLSVLSITGLAVYYYPFFPLMVTGNSLKTLFSGTKSKSVLFMAFVTGIGLSTLLVGLLFKIQLWPMGDTLLTVGLFSTVVLMAVNAFRFKKTAEDLFKGLLIRCAVAFFVGALAYLISNDALLEHHFGDNPEYMEAYKEWTENPDDAEAIERLQREQMKLQEVERKSAN
;
A
#
# COMPACT_ATOMS: atom_id res chain seq x y z
N MET A 1 -1.66 11.89 -16.18
CA MET A 1 -1.01 10.64 -15.72
C MET A 1 -0.58 9.83 -16.93
N LYS A 2 0.50 9.05 -16.86
CA LYS A 2 0.91 8.24 -18.03
C LYS A 2 -0.03 7.04 -18.18
N ARG A 3 -0.15 6.48 -19.40
CA ARG A 3 -1.07 5.36 -19.69
C ARG A 3 -0.87 4.16 -18.74
N ALA A 4 0.38 3.82 -18.41
CA ALA A 4 0.70 2.72 -17.49
C ALA A 4 0.19 2.97 -16.05
N GLU A 5 0.35 4.19 -15.54
CA GLU A 5 -0.15 4.60 -14.21
C GLU A 5 -1.67 4.42 -14.13
N ILE A 6 -2.39 4.87 -15.16
CA ILE A 6 -3.86 4.73 -15.24
C ILE A 6 -4.28 3.26 -15.26
N ILE A 7 -3.63 2.41 -16.08
CA ILE A 7 -3.96 0.99 -16.18
C ILE A 7 -3.76 0.30 -14.82
N LEU A 8 -2.64 0.56 -14.15
CA LEU A 8 -2.35 -0.03 -12.84
C LEU A 8 -3.28 0.48 -11.75
N THR A 9 -3.58 1.78 -11.73
CA THR A 9 -4.55 2.34 -10.79
C THR A 9 -5.95 1.76 -11.00
N SER A 10 -6.41 1.63 -12.26
CA SER A 10 -7.68 0.97 -12.57
C SER A 10 -7.70 -0.48 -12.08
N LEU A 11 -6.59 -1.22 -12.25
CA LEU A 11 -6.47 -2.59 -11.76
C LEU A 11 -6.58 -2.66 -10.23
N VAL A 12 -5.98 -1.72 -9.51
CA VAL A 12 -6.11 -1.61 -8.04
C VAL A 12 -7.56 -1.33 -7.65
N VAL A 13 -8.25 -0.41 -8.34
CA VAL A 13 -9.68 -0.13 -8.06
C VAL A 13 -10.55 -1.36 -8.27
N ILE A 14 -10.29 -2.14 -9.33
CA ILE A 14 -10.98 -3.41 -9.58
C ILE A 14 -10.71 -4.40 -8.44
N ALA A 15 -9.44 -4.54 -8.03
CA ALA A 15 -9.07 -5.43 -6.94
C ALA A 15 -9.75 -5.05 -5.61
N MET A 16 -9.80 -3.76 -5.28
CA MET A 16 -10.52 -3.25 -4.11
C MET A 16 -12.01 -3.55 -4.15
N THR A 17 -12.62 -3.38 -5.33
CA THR A 17 -14.05 -3.70 -5.52
C THR A 17 -14.30 -5.19 -5.33
N MET A 18 -13.43 -6.06 -5.86
CA MET A 18 -13.53 -7.51 -5.65
C MET A 18 -13.33 -7.92 -4.20
N ASN A 19 -12.42 -7.25 -3.49
CA ASN A 19 -12.18 -7.48 -2.06
C ASN A 19 -13.42 -7.12 -1.23
N TYR A 20 -14.02 -5.95 -1.50
CA TYR A 20 -15.28 -5.54 -0.86
C TYR A 20 -16.46 -6.49 -1.11
N LEU A 21 -16.53 -7.08 -2.31
CA LEU A 21 -17.56 -8.06 -2.68
C LEU A 21 -17.24 -9.50 -2.24
N LYS A 22 -16.14 -9.72 -1.50
CA LYS A 22 -15.66 -11.04 -1.07
C LYS A 22 -15.53 -12.06 -2.22
N LEU A 23 -15.19 -11.60 -3.43
CA LEU A 23 -15.05 -12.49 -4.59
C LEU A 23 -13.82 -13.40 -4.45
N PRO A 24 -13.84 -14.63 -5.01
CA PRO A 24 -12.69 -15.51 -4.98
C PRO A 24 -11.48 -14.84 -5.67
N PHE A 25 -10.27 -15.18 -5.23
CA PHE A 25 -9.00 -14.62 -5.70
C PHE A 25 -8.79 -13.10 -5.43
N ASN A 26 -9.65 -12.45 -4.64
CA ASN A 26 -9.50 -11.02 -4.35
C ASN A 26 -8.13 -10.67 -3.72
N GLY A 27 -7.60 -11.54 -2.84
CA GLY A 27 -6.31 -11.32 -2.20
C GLY A 27 -5.16 -11.32 -3.20
N VAL A 28 -5.10 -12.32 -4.08
CA VAL A 28 -4.07 -12.45 -5.11
C VAL A 28 -4.08 -11.25 -6.05
N LEU A 29 -5.27 -10.83 -6.51
CA LEU A 29 -5.38 -9.68 -7.41
C LEU A 29 -4.99 -8.37 -6.71
N SER A 30 -5.34 -8.20 -5.43
CA SER A 30 -4.94 -7.04 -4.63
C SER A 30 -3.43 -6.96 -4.46
N VAL A 31 -2.79 -8.09 -4.14
CA VAL A 31 -1.32 -8.19 -4.04
C VAL A 31 -0.66 -7.84 -5.37
N LEU A 32 -1.08 -8.46 -6.48
CA LEU A 32 -0.48 -8.23 -7.79
C LEU A 32 -0.65 -6.78 -8.27
N SER A 33 -1.85 -6.22 -8.10
CA SER A 33 -2.17 -4.86 -8.57
C SER A 33 -1.46 -3.79 -7.76
N ILE A 34 -1.52 -3.85 -6.42
CA ILE A 34 -0.88 -2.84 -5.56
C ILE A 34 0.63 -2.96 -5.62
N THR A 35 1.19 -4.17 -5.62
CA THR A 35 2.63 -4.38 -5.78
C THR A 35 3.10 -3.92 -7.15
N GLY A 36 2.34 -4.21 -8.22
CA GLY A 36 2.63 -3.69 -9.56
C GLY A 36 2.66 -2.17 -9.60
N LEU A 37 1.73 -1.51 -8.92
CA LEU A 37 1.73 -0.05 -8.79
C LEU A 37 2.90 0.46 -7.93
N ALA A 38 3.26 -0.24 -6.84
CA ALA A 38 4.38 0.11 -5.99
C ALA A 38 5.73 0.00 -6.74
N VAL A 39 5.89 -1.04 -7.58
CA VAL A 39 7.06 -1.22 -8.46
C VAL A 39 7.07 -0.19 -9.59
N TYR A 40 5.91 0.22 -10.08
CA TYR A 40 5.82 1.33 -11.03
C TYR A 40 6.36 2.63 -10.42
N TYR A 41 5.96 2.94 -9.18
CA TYR A 41 6.47 4.10 -8.45
C TYR A 41 7.94 3.97 -8.05
N TYR A 42 8.46 2.75 -7.90
CA TYR A 42 9.87 2.49 -7.61
C TYR A 42 10.38 1.23 -8.32
N PRO A 43 11.28 1.29 -9.33
CA PRO A 43 12.14 2.41 -9.73
C PRO A 43 11.80 3.08 -11.07
N PHE A 44 10.67 2.75 -11.71
CA PHE A 44 10.39 3.20 -13.09
C PHE A 44 9.90 4.65 -13.19
N PHE A 45 9.25 5.15 -12.14
CA PHE A 45 8.67 6.48 -12.10
C PHE A 45 9.65 7.64 -12.35
N PRO A 46 10.85 7.69 -11.74
CA PRO A 46 11.78 8.79 -11.93
C PRO A 46 12.30 8.88 -13.36
N LEU A 47 12.51 7.73 -14.01
CA LEU A 47 12.86 7.62 -15.43
C LEU A 47 11.76 8.20 -16.31
N MET A 48 10.51 7.80 -16.06
CA MET A 48 9.39 8.21 -16.90
C MET A 48 9.02 9.69 -16.72
N VAL A 49 9.11 10.22 -15.50
CA VAL A 49 8.71 11.61 -15.21
C VAL A 49 9.76 12.61 -15.66
N THR A 50 11.05 12.29 -15.52
CA THR A 50 12.13 13.21 -15.94
C THR A 50 12.58 13.01 -17.38
N GLY A 51 12.29 11.87 -18.00
CA GLY A 51 12.80 11.51 -19.33
C GLY A 51 14.30 11.16 -19.36
N ASN A 52 14.97 11.16 -18.21
CA ASN A 52 16.40 10.93 -18.09
C ASN A 52 16.71 9.49 -17.68
N SER A 53 17.88 8.98 -18.08
CA SER A 53 18.37 7.66 -17.66
C SER A 53 18.82 7.64 -16.20
N LEU A 54 18.67 6.52 -15.50
CA LEU A 54 19.17 6.29 -14.13
C LEU A 54 20.68 6.58 -14.02
N LYS A 55 21.45 6.44 -15.12
CA LYS A 55 22.87 6.79 -15.16
C LYS A 55 23.12 8.27 -14.84
N THR A 56 22.14 9.14 -15.11
CA THR A 56 22.24 10.59 -14.82
C THR A 56 22.08 10.95 -13.34
N LEU A 57 21.63 10.01 -12.48
CA LEU A 57 21.71 10.18 -11.02
C LEU A 57 23.15 10.15 -10.53
N PHE A 58 23.99 9.38 -11.22
CA PHE A 58 25.40 9.19 -10.87
C PHE A 58 26.32 10.17 -11.62
N SER A 59 25.82 10.87 -12.63
CA SER A 59 26.57 11.95 -13.30
C SER A 59 26.41 13.28 -12.55
N GLY A 60 27.47 14.09 -12.48
CA GLY A 60 27.52 15.37 -11.75
C GLY A 60 26.69 16.51 -12.36
N THR A 61 25.60 16.22 -13.05
CA THR A 61 24.84 17.17 -13.89
C THR A 61 23.71 17.86 -13.09
N LYS A 62 23.32 19.09 -13.45
CA LYS A 62 22.18 19.82 -12.80
C LYS A 62 20.86 19.02 -12.76
N SER A 63 20.63 18.16 -13.75
CA SER A 63 19.48 17.23 -13.81
C SER A 63 19.39 16.27 -12.62
N LYS A 64 20.52 16.02 -11.93
CA LYS A 64 20.61 15.12 -10.77
C LYS A 64 19.66 15.49 -9.64
N SER A 65 19.46 16.78 -9.36
CA SER A 65 18.62 17.20 -8.22
C SER A 65 17.14 16.90 -8.46
N VAL A 66 16.65 17.10 -9.68
CA VAL A 66 15.26 16.84 -10.06
C VAL A 66 14.99 15.34 -10.10
N LEU A 67 15.92 14.56 -10.68
CA LEU A 67 15.81 13.11 -10.74
C LEU A 67 15.87 12.48 -9.34
N PHE A 68 16.75 12.97 -8.47
CA PHE A 68 16.80 12.54 -7.07
C PHE A 68 15.48 12.79 -6.34
N MET A 69 14.87 13.98 -6.50
CA MET A 69 13.57 14.27 -5.88
C MET A 69 12.45 13.36 -6.40
N ALA A 70 12.40 13.10 -7.70
CA ALA A 70 11.45 12.16 -8.29
C ALA A 70 11.67 10.73 -7.75
N PHE A 71 12.92 10.34 -7.54
CA PHE A 71 13.31 9.04 -6.97
C PHE A 71 12.86 8.89 -5.51
N VAL A 72 13.19 9.86 -4.65
CA VAL A 72 12.76 9.83 -3.25
C VAL A 72 11.22 9.91 -3.14
N THR A 73 10.56 10.69 -4.01
CA THR A 73 9.10 10.74 -4.05
C THR A 73 8.50 9.38 -4.46
N GLY A 74 9.10 8.71 -5.44
CA GLY A 74 8.71 7.36 -5.86
C GLY A 74 8.83 6.33 -4.73
N ILE A 75 9.91 6.39 -3.95
CA ILE A 75 10.08 5.54 -2.75
C ILE A 75 8.95 5.78 -1.76
N GLY A 76 8.69 7.04 -1.38
CA GLY A 76 7.65 7.36 -0.40
C GLY A 76 6.25 6.88 -0.83
N LEU A 77 5.90 7.09 -2.10
CA LEU A 77 4.64 6.58 -2.67
C LEU A 77 4.58 5.05 -2.67
N SER A 78 5.69 4.38 -3.02
CA SER A 78 5.79 2.92 -2.98
C SER A 78 5.62 2.38 -1.55
N THR A 79 6.27 2.97 -0.57
CA THR A 79 6.13 2.61 0.85
C THR A 79 4.68 2.78 1.34
N LEU A 80 4.01 3.86 0.96
CA LEU A 80 2.59 4.06 1.30
C LEU A 80 1.69 2.99 0.67
N LEU A 81 1.93 2.61 -0.59
CA LEU A 81 1.17 1.54 -1.24
C LEU A 81 1.42 0.17 -0.59
N VAL A 82 2.65 -0.12 -0.18
CA VAL A 82 2.97 -1.35 0.55
C VAL A 82 2.28 -1.36 1.92
N GLY A 83 2.32 -0.25 2.66
CA GLY A 83 1.59 -0.14 3.93
C GLY A 83 0.08 -0.32 3.77
N LEU A 84 -0.49 0.26 2.70
CA LEU A 84 -1.90 0.07 2.34
C LEU A 84 -2.22 -1.40 2.06
N LEU A 85 -1.37 -2.09 1.29
CA LEU A 85 -1.52 -3.51 1.01
C LEU A 85 -1.52 -4.34 2.30
N PHE A 86 -0.56 -4.09 3.19
CA PHE A 86 -0.46 -4.83 4.45
C PHE A 86 -1.71 -4.61 5.32
N LYS A 87 -2.22 -3.38 5.38
CA LYS A 87 -3.44 -3.10 6.14
C LYS A 87 -4.66 -3.83 5.57
N ILE A 88 -4.85 -3.80 4.25
CA ILE A 88 -6.01 -4.43 3.58
C ILE A 88 -5.95 -5.96 3.65
N GLN A 89 -4.74 -6.54 3.63
CA GLN A 89 -4.57 -7.99 3.78
C GLN A 89 -4.55 -8.43 5.25
N LEU A 90 -4.76 -7.52 6.22
CA LEU A 90 -4.64 -7.79 7.65
C LEU A 90 -3.29 -8.44 8.03
N TRP A 91 -2.23 -8.06 7.32
CA TRP A 91 -0.88 -8.54 7.59
C TRP A 91 -0.28 -7.82 8.79
N PRO A 92 0.62 -8.50 9.55
CA PRO A 92 1.26 -7.90 10.70
C PRO A 92 2.00 -6.62 10.30
N MET A 93 2.01 -5.64 11.21
CA MET A 93 2.63 -4.32 10.99
C MET A 93 1.94 -3.43 9.94
N GLY A 94 0.73 -3.77 9.48
CA GLY A 94 -0.01 -2.96 8.49
C GLY A 94 -0.19 -1.50 8.90
N ASP A 95 -0.64 -1.24 10.13
CA ASP A 95 -0.79 0.13 10.64
C ASP A 95 0.54 0.87 10.76
N THR A 96 1.58 0.20 11.24
CA THR A 96 2.91 0.78 11.38
C THR A 96 3.48 1.18 10.03
N LEU A 97 3.43 0.29 9.03
CA LEU A 97 3.91 0.55 7.68
C LEU A 97 3.10 1.64 6.99
N LEU A 98 1.77 1.63 7.14
CA LEU A 98 0.91 2.68 6.59
C LEU A 98 1.21 4.04 7.23
N THR A 99 1.44 4.08 8.54
CA THR A 99 1.84 5.30 9.27
C THR A 99 3.16 5.86 8.74
N VAL A 100 4.18 5.00 8.56
CA VAL A 100 5.48 5.39 8.00
C VAL A 100 5.32 5.92 6.57
N GLY A 101 4.50 5.27 5.75
CA GLY A 101 4.19 5.71 4.39
C GLY A 101 3.46 7.06 4.34
N LEU A 102 2.47 7.26 5.20
CA LEU A 102 1.73 8.52 5.34
C LEU A 102 2.66 9.66 5.77
N PHE A 103 3.45 9.45 6.82
CA PHE A 103 4.41 10.44 7.31
C PHE A 103 5.42 10.82 6.23
N SER A 104 5.99 9.82 5.56
CA SER A 104 6.93 10.03 4.45
C SER A 104 6.29 10.83 3.31
N THR A 105 5.04 10.54 2.97
CA THR A 105 4.29 11.26 1.92
C THR A 105 4.03 12.72 2.29
N VAL A 106 3.71 13.02 3.56
CA VAL A 106 3.54 14.41 4.06
C VAL A 106 4.85 15.19 3.96
N VAL A 107 5.97 14.60 4.40
CA VAL A 107 7.28 15.24 4.30
C VAL A 107 7.62 15.53 2.83
N LEU A 108 7.39 14.57 1.94
CA LEU A 108 7.65 14.75 0.50
C LEU A 108 6.73 15.79 -0.13
N MET A 109 5.47 15.86 0.29
CA MET A 109 4.54 16.88 -0.15
C MET A 109 5.04 18.28 0.26
N ALA A 110 5.50 18.46 1.50
CA ALA A 110 6.07 19.73 1.96
C ALA A 110 7.32 20.15 1.15
N VAL A 111 8.25 19.22 0.92
CA VAL A 111 9.47 19.50 0.15
C VAL A 111 9.15 19.84 -1.31
N ASN A 112 8.25 19.08 -1.94
CA ASN A 112 7.82 19.35 -3.32
C ASN A 112 7.07 20.68 -3.44
N ALA A 113 6.29 21.09 -2.43
CA ALA A 113 5.60 22.38 -2.40
C ALA A 113 6.59 23.55 -2.31
N PHE A 114 7.61 23.43 -1.46
CA PHE A 114 8.66 24.44 -1.35
C PHE A 114 9.46 24.58 -2.66
N ARG A 115 9.78 23.46 -3.31
CA ARG A 115 10.46 23.43 -4.62
C ARG A 115 9.59 24.05 -5.72
N PHE A 116 8.32 23.68 -5.78
CA PHE A 116 7.38 24.23 -6.76
C PHE A 116 7.29 25.75 -6.66
N LYS A 117 7.23 26.31 -5.45
CA LYS A 117 7.26 27.77 -5.26
C LYS A 117 8.53 28.44 -5.78
N LYS A 118 9.67 27.73 -5.76
CA LYS A 118 10.97 28.28 -6.17
C LYS A 118 11.24 28.15 -7.66
N THR A 119 10.90 27.02 -8.28
CA THR A 119 11.24 26.74 -9.68
C THR A 119 10.04 26.81 -10.64
N ALA A 120 8.81 26.75 -10.11
CA ALA A 120 7.56 26.71 -10.89
C ALA A 120 7.52 25.60 -11.97
N GLU A 121 8.34 24.56 -11.85
CA GLU A 121 8.36 23.46 -12.80
C GLU A 121 7.10 22.60 -12.66
N ASP A 122 6.44 22.30 -13.77
CA ASP A 122 5.24 21.46 -13.84
C ASP A 122 5.44 20.06 -13.24
N LEU A 123 6.69 19.58 -13.23
CA LEU A 123 7.06 18.32 -12.61
C LEU A 123 6.70 18.31 -11.12
N PHE A 124 7.06 19.33 -10.35
CA PHE A 124 6.80 19.39 -8.91
C PHE A 124 5.30 19.49 -8.61
N LYS A 125 4.54 20.21 -9.44
CA LYS A 125 3.07 20.23 -9.38
C LYS A 125 2.50 18.83 -9.60
N GLY A 126 3.02 18.10 -10.60
CA GLY A 126 2.63 16.72 -10.87
C GLY A 126 2.97 15.75 -9.74
N LEU A 127 4.10 15.92 -9.06
CA LEU A 127 4.47 15.14 -7.87
C LEU A 127 3.54 15.42 -6.69
N LEU A 128 3.24 16.71 -6.45
CA LEU A 128 2.35 17.14 -5.37
C LEU A 128 0.96 16.54 -5.49
N ILE A 129 0.35 16.59 -6.68
CA ILE A 129 -0.99 16.04 -6.90
C ILE A 129 -1.01 14.53 -6.61
N ARG A 130 0.04 13.79 -7.00
CA ARG A 130 0.14 12.36 -6.72
C ARG A 130 0.30 12.06 -5.23
N CYS A 131 1.17 12.81 -4.54
CA CYS A 131 1.31 12.71 -3.09
C CYS A 131 -0.01 13.03 -2.39
N ALA A 132 -0.74 14.06 -2.83
CA ALA A 132 -2.02 14.44 -2.23
C ALA A 132 -3.09 13.35 -2.43
N VAL A 133 -3.21 12.79 -3.63
CA VAL A 133 -4.16 11.69 -3.92
C VAL A 133 -3.79 10.43 -3.13
N ALA A 134 -2.51 10.04 -3.13
CA ALA A 134 -2.04 8.87 -2.40
C ALA A 134 -2.20 9.04 -0.88
N PHE A 135 -1.89 10.23 -0.35
CA PHE A 135 -2.11 10.57 1.05
C PHE A 135 -3.59 10.50 1.41
N PHE A 136 -4.47 11.06 0.59
CA PHE A 136 -5.90 11.00 0.85
C PHE A 136 -6.42 9.56 0.90
N VAL A 137 -6.05 8.72 -0.07
CA VAL A 137 -6.43 7.31 -0.08
C VAL A 137 -5.84 6.56 1.11
N GLY A 138 -4.56 6.76 1.41
CA GLY A 138 -3.90 6.13 2.56
C GLY A 138 -4.50 6.56 3.89
N ALA A 139 -4.87 7.84 4.03
CA ALA A 139 -5.49 8.37 5.23
C ALA A 139 -6.90 7.79 5.44
N LEU A 140 -7.70 7.69 4.37
CA LEU A 140 -9.00 7.02 4.43
C LEU A 140 -8.86 5.56 4.89
N ALA A 141 -7.92 4.82 4.33
CA ALA A 141 -7.65 3.45 4.75
C ALA A 141 -7.14 3.36 6.19
N TYR A 142 -6.36 4.35 6.64
CA TYR A 142 -5.86 4.40 8.01
C TYR A 142 -6.98 4.58 9.03
N LEU A 143 -8.01 5.38 8.71
CA LEU A 143 -9.18 5.61 9.56
C LEU A 143 -10.04 4.35 9.77
N ILE A 144 -9.92 3.36 8.89
CA ILE A 144 -10.60 2.08 9.06
C ILE A 144 -9.86 1.27 10.13
N SER A 145 -10.56 0.89 11.20
CA SER A 145 -10.00 0.07 12.27
C SER A 145 -9.73 -1.36 11.81
N ASN A 146 -8.67 -1.98 12.34
CA ASN A 146 -8.38 -3.39 12.06
C ASN A 146 -9.52 -4.31 12.50
N ASP A 147 -10.25 -3.99 13.57
CA ASP A 147 -11.41 -4.76 14.01
C ASP A 147 -12.52 -4.77 12.95
N ALA A 148 -12.87 -3.61 12.40
CA ALA A 148 -13.86 -3.51 11.32
C ALA A 148 -13.42 -4.26 10.05
N LEU A 149 -12.12 -4.27 9.73
CA LEU A 149 -11.58 -5.09 8.65
C LEU A 149 -11.66 -6.58 8.99
N LEU A 150 -11.29 -6.98 10.21
CA LEU A 150 -11.33 -8.37 10.67
C LEU A 150 -12.77 -8.91 10.66
N GLU A 151 -13.73 -8.12 11.13
CA GLU A 151 -15.16 -8.44 11.09
C GLU A 151 -15.68 -8.50 9.65
N HIS A 152 -15.25 -7.59 8.77
CA HIS A 152 -15.61 -7.67 7.36
C HIS A 152 -15.08 -8.97 6.72
N HIS A 153 -13.83 -9.35 6.98
CA HIS A 153 -13.19 -10.52 6.39
C HIS A 153 -13.67 -11.85 6.99
N PHE A 154 -13.81 -11.92 8.31
CA PHE A 154 -14.02 -13.15 9.07
C PHE A 154 -15.24 -13.11 9.98
N GLY A 155 -16.17 -12.16 9.80
CA GLY A 155 -17.38 -12.05 10.61
C GLY A 155 -18.25 -13.32 10.63
N ASP A 156 -18.13 -14.15 9.60
CA ASP A 156 -18.81 -15.44 9.51
C ASP A 156 -18.19 -16.53 10.43
N ASN A 157 -17.01 -16.25 11.02
CA ASN A 157 -16.23 -17.17 11.87
C ASN A 157 -15.81 -16.50 13.18
N PRO A 158 -16.71 -16.41 14.18
CA PRO A 158 -16.44 -15.73 15.45
C PRO A 158 -15.31 -16.38 16.25
N GLU A 159 -15.17 -17.71 16.21
CA GLU A 159 -14.09 -18.44 16.90
C GLU A 159 -12.70 -17.99 16.43
N TYR A 160 -12.54 -17.75 15.12
CA TYR A 160 -11.28 -17.25 14.55
C TYR A 160 -11.01 -15.80 14.96
N MET A 161 -12.05 -14.95 14.99
CA MET A 161 -11.89 -13.55 15.41
C MET A 161 -11.44 -13.44 16.87
N GLU A 162 -12.01 -14.25 17.76
CA GLU A 162 -11.60 -14.29 19.18
C GLU A 162 -10.15 -14.75 19.32
N ALA A 163 -9.77 -15.84 18.66
CA ALA A 163 -8.40 -16.34 18.69
C ALA A 163 -7.39 -15.32 18.12
N TYR A 164 -7.78 -14.59 17.07
CA TYR A 164 -6.94 -13.54 16.50
C TYR A 164 -6.77 -12.33 17.44
N LYS A 165 -7.83 -11.92 18.14
CA LYS A 165 -7.76 -10.86 19.15
C LYS A 165 -6.88 -11.26 20.34
N GLU A 166 -7.06 -12.48 20.84
CA GLU A 166 -6.25 -13.02 21.94
C GLU A 166 -4.76 -13.06 21.59
N TRP A 167 -4.41 -13.50 20.37
CA TRP A 167 -3.04 -13.47 19.87
C TRP A 167 -2.51 -12.03 19.70
N THR A 168 -3.35 -11.09 19.28
CA THR A 168 -2.95 -9.69 19.13
C THR A 168 -2.66 -9.04 20.49
N GLU A 169 -3.40 -9.41 21.54
CA GLU A 169 -3.18 -8.95 22.91
C GLU A 169 -1.97 -9.64 23.57
N ASN A 170 -1.73 -10.93 23.26
CA ASN A 170 -0.67 -11.75 23.85
C ASN A 170 0.16 -12.46 22.77
N PRO A 171 0.96 -11.73 21.97
CA PRO A 171 1.66 -12.31 20.81
C PRO A 171 2.77 -13.30 21.18
N ASP A 172 3.28 -13.24 22.40
CA ASP A 172 4.35 -14.12 22.92
C ASP A 172 3.80 -15.34 23.69
N ASP A 173 2.48 -15.45 23.85
CA ASP A 173 1.85 -16.58 24.54
C ASP A 173 1.68 -17.79 23.60
N ALA A 174 2.19 -18.95 24.03
CA ALA A 174 2.14 -20.17 23.25
C ALA A 174 0.70 -20.69 23.07
N GLU A 175 -0.16 -20.53 24.08
CA GLU A 175 -1.55 -21.00 24.00
C GLU A 175 -2.36 -20.17 23.00
N ALA A 176 -2.20 -18.84 23.01
CA ALA A 176 -2.82 -17.95 22.02
C ALA A 176 -2.40 -18.29 20.57
N ILE A 177 -1.12 -18.59 20.34
CA ILE A 177 -0.61 -19.01 19.03
C ILE A 177 -1.22 -20.34 18.59
N GLU A 178 -1.24 -21.34 19.47
CA GLU A 178 -1.83 -22.65 19.16
C GLU A 178 -3.34 -22.58 18.90
N ARG A 179 -4.06 -21.74 19.64
CA ARG A 179 -5.48 -21.50 19.41
C ARG A 179 -5.72 -20.87 18.05
N LEU A 180 -4.97 -19.83 17.69
CA LEU A 180 -5.06 -19.19 16.38
C LEU A 180 -4.80 -20.19 15.25
N GLN A 181 -3.74 -21.00 15.35
CA GLN A 181 -3.41 -22.01 14.33
C GLN A 181 -4.50 -23.06 14.17
N ARG A 182 -5.11 -23.52 15.28
CA ARG A 182 -6.24 -24.47 15.23
C ARG A 182 -7.44 -23.90 14.50
N GLU A 183 -7.83 -22.67 14.82
CA GLU A 183 -8.97 -22.03 14.16
C GLU A 183 -8.68 -21.72 12.68
N GLN A 184 -7.44 -21.36 12.33
CA GLN A 184 -7.03 -21.22 10.92
C GLN A 184 -7.17 -22.52 10.13
N MET A 185 -6.76 -23.65 10.71
CA MET A 185 -6.89 -24.96 10.06
C MET A 185 -8.36 -25.32 9.82
N LYS A 186 -9.24 -25.11 10.81
CA LYS A 186 -10.69 -25.33 10.63
C LYS A 186 -11.27 -24.47 9.50
N LEU A 187 -10.89 -23.18 9.45
CA LEU A 187 -11.35 -22.27 8.40
C LEU A 187 -10.96 -22.76 7.01
N GLN A 188 -9.71 -23.19 6.83
CA GLN A 188 -9.22 -23.76 5.57
C GLN A 188 -9.95 -25.06 5.18
N GLU A 189 -10.29 -25.91 6.16
CA GLU A 189 -11.06 -27.12 5.90
C GLU A 189 -12.49 -26.82 5.44
N VAL A 190 -13.16 -25.83 6.04
CA VAL A 190 -14.51 -25.40 5.66
C VAL A 190 -14.51 -24.81 4.24
N GLU A 191 -13.53 -23.96 3.92
CA GLU A 191 -13.38 -23.40 2.58
C GLU A 191 -13.12 -24.49 1.54
N ARG A 192 -12.25 -25.46 1.85
CA ARG A 192 -11.94 -26.57 0.95
C ARG A 192 -13.14 -27.48 0.68
N LYS A 193 -14.01 -27.68 1.69
CA LYS A 193 -15.26 -28.44 1.52
C LYS A 193 -16.31 -27.68 0.71
N SER A 194 -16.30 -26.35 0.76
CA SER A 194 -17.25 -25.50 0.02
C SER A 194 -16.87 -25.31 -1.46
N ALA A 195 -15.61 -25.59 -1.82
CA ALA A 195 -15.08 -25.48 -3.18
C ALA A 195 -15.15 -26.77 -4.01
N ASN A 196 -15.51 -27.91 -3.39
CA ASN A 196 -15.72 -29.21 -4.03
C ASN A 196 -17.21 -29.52 -4.19
#